data_AF-A0A956MBM0-F1
#
_entry.id   AF-A0A956MBM0-F1
#
_cell.length_a   1.000
_cell.length_b   1.000
_cell.length_c   1.000
_cell.angle_alpha   90.00
_cell.angle_beta   90.00
_cell.angle_gamma   90.00
#
_symmetry.space_group_name_H-M   'P 1'
#
loop_
_entity.id
_entity.type
_entity.pdbx_description
1 polymer ?
#
loop_
_entity_poly.entity_id
_entity_poly.type
_entity_poly.pdbx_seq_one_letter_code
_entity_poly.pdbx_strand_id
1 'polypeptide(L)'
;MNRLFFILGFGVLFCCTKTHYLPQGGVRPKNPNFKLSKNPYVLIDTQLVDISAIYLETWNVDTGPKEIYSDPSYVFFRFFENGRIYHSNVFDHFPTVKEQNDFKMGMIGYYKIKDGNKITTEVFFPINSGQYLMEYGIVKGDSILFHKRKMDNSWYSSTQKIDKRLYRVQDERVHLYAQPNW
;
A
#
# COMPACT_ATOMS: atom_id res chain seq x y z
N MET A 1 60.85 -20.38 11.78
CA MET A 1 60.09 -19.13 11.52
C MET A 1 59.02 -19.43 10.47
N ASN A 2 57.91 -20.06 10.86
CA ASN A 2 56.82 -20.42 9.94
C ASN A 2 55.52 -19.75 10.41
N ARG A 3 54.93 -18.98 9.50
CA ARG A 3 53.89 -17.99 9.72
C ARG A 3 52.53 -18.65 9.96
N LEU A 4 51.89 -18.33 11.08
CA LEU A 4 50.45 -18.54 11.28
C LEU A 4 49.71 -17.65 10.26
N PHE A 5 48.97 -18.25 9.33
CA PHE A 5 47.99 -17.52 8.53
C PHE A 5 46.73 -17.33 9.38
N PHE A 6 46.50 -16.10 9.81
CA PHE A 6 45.24 -15.63 10.37
C PHE A 6 44.17 -15.70 9.28
N ILE A 7 43.28 -16.69 9.36
CA ILE A 7 42.04 -16.68 8.59
C ILE A 7 41.09 -15.71 9.31
N LEU A 8 41.14 -14.43 8.94
CA LEU A 8 40.05 -13.50 9.25
C LEU A 8 38.85 -13.94 8.40
N GLY A 9 37.97 -14.73 9.00
CA GLY A 9 36.66 -15.01 8.46
C GLY A 9 35.90 -13.69 8.30
N PHE A 10 35.89 -13.17 7.07
CA PHE A 10 34.96 -12.13 6.64
C PHE A 10 33.56 -12.74 6.65
N GLY A 11 32.94 -12.77 7.83
CA GLY A 11 31.51 -13.02 7.98
C GLY A 11 30.78 -11.86 7.30
N VAL A 12 30.51 -12.01 6.01
CA VAL A 12 29.62 -11.11 5.28
C VAL A 12 28.31 -11.11 6.05
N LEU A 13 28.03 -9.98 6.71
CA LEU A 13 26.73 -9.66 7.26
C LEU A 13 25.70 -9.85 6.14
N PHE A 14 25.05 -11.01 6.12
CA PHE A 14 23.78 -11.17 5.43
C PHE A 14 22.81 -10.23 6.13
N CYS A 15 22.72 -9.00 5.60
CA CYS A 15 21.69 -8.06 5.95
C CYS A 15 20.35 -8.78 5.73
N CYS A 16 19.68 -9.14 6.82
CA CYS A 16 18.38 -9.79 6.83
C CYS A 16 17.31 -8.84 6.28
N THR A 17 17.32 -8.63 4.96
CA THR A 17 16.30 -7.84 4.27
C THR A 17 14.97 -8.55 4.44
N LYS A 18 14.00 -7.92 5.12
CA LYS A 18 12.65 -8.45 5.30
C LYS A 18 11.81 -8.35 4.02
N THR A 19 12.36 -7.76 2.96
CA THR A 19 11.71 -7.50 1.67
C THR A 19 12.31 -8.37 0.57
N HIS A 20 11.53 -8.70 -0.45
CA HIS A 20 12.02 -9.14 -1.75
C HIS A 20 11.32 -8.36 -2.87
N TYR A 21 12.02 -8.15 -3.97
CA TYR A 21 11.49 -7.53 -5.18
C TYR A 21 11.03 -8.63 -6.12
N LEU A 22 9.85 -8.45 -6.72
CA LEU A 22 9.37 -9.38 -7.73
C LEU A 22 10.11 -9.10 -9.06
N PRO A 23 10.40 -10.13 -9.89
CA PRO A 23 11.05 -9.93 -11.20
C PRO A 23 10.32 -8.94 -12.11
N GLN A 24 9.00 -8.91 -12.01
CA GLN A 24 8.15 -7.98 -12.72
C GLN A 24 8.18 -6.57 -12.14
N GLY A 25 8.61 -6.37 -10.90
CA GLY A 25 8.52 -5.11 -10.15
C GLY A 25 7.58 -5.23 -8.94
N GLY A 26 7.77 -4.34 -7.96
CA GLY A 26 6.98 -4.28 -6.74
C GLY A 26 7.68 -4.95 -5.57
N VAL A 27 7.26 -4.59 -4.36
CA VAL A 27 7.91 -5.05 -3.13
C VAL A 27 6.98 -5.90 -2.29
N ARG A 28 7.53 -6.97 -1.72
CA ARG A 28 6.81 -7.92 -0.86
C ARG A 28 7.62 -8.22 0.39
N PRO A 29 6.96 -8.51 1.53
CA PRO A 29 7.65 -9.07 2.68
C PRO A 29 8.09 -10.51 2.36
N LYS A 30 9.32 -10.89 2.71
CA LYS A 30 9.78 -12.29 2.64
C LYS A 30 8.99 -13.20 3.57
N ASN A 31 8.69 -12.71 4.77
CA ASN A 31 7.89 -13.39 5.78
C ASN A 31 6.65 -12.52 6.09
N PRO A 32 5.56 -12.66 5.30
CA PRO A 32 4.35 -11.88 5.51
C PRO A 32 3.74 -12.16 6.89
N ASN A 33 3.39 -11.11 7.63
CA ASN A 33 2.75 -11.19 8.95
C ASN A 33 1.61 -10.17 9.06
N PHE A 34 0.79 -10.08 8.00
CA PHE A 34 -0.39 -9.24 7.99
C PHE A 34 -1.37 -9.74 9.06
N LYS A 35 -1.85 -8.84 9.92
CA LYS A 35 -2.86 -9.15 10.93
C LYS A 35 -4.22 -9.40 10.30
N LEU A 36 -4.56 -8.66 9.24
CA LEU A 36 -5.82 -8.77 8.53
C LEU A 36 -5.90 -10.03 7.64
N SER A 37 -4.75 -10.64 7.28
CA SER A 37 -4.76 -11.88 6.49
C SER A 37 -5.09 -13.12 7.29
N LYS A 38 -4.98 -13.08 8.64
CA LYS A 38 -5.24 -14.24 9.51
C LYS A 38 -6.70 -14.70 9.45
N ASN A 39 -7.61 -13.74 9.27
CA ASN A 39 -9.02 -13.98 9.03
C ASN A 39 -9.41 -13.19 7.77
N PRO A 40 -9.21 -13.79 6.57
CA PRO A 40 -9.45 -13.11 5.31
C PRO A 40 -10.88 -12.57 5.27
N TYR A 41 -11.01 -11.27 5.00
CA TYR A 41 -12.29 -10.65 4.75
C TYR A 41 -12.79 -11.06 3.36
N VAL A 42 -14.07 -11.32 3.25
CA VAL A 42 -14.75 -11.44 1.95
C VAL A 42 -15.74 -10.29 1.91
N LEU A 43 -15.74 -9.53 0.82
CA LEU A 43 -16.66 -8.43 0.63
C LEU A 43 -18.09 -8.99 0.52
N ILE A 44 -18.95 -8.62 1.47
CA ILE A 44 -20.35 -9.07 1.50
C ILE A 44 -21.26 -8.01 0.86
N ASP A 45 -20.91 -6.73 1.00
CA ASP A 45 -21.69 -5.61 0.50
C ASP A 45 -20.84 -4.73 -0.43
N THR A 46 -21.09 -4.87 -1.73
CA THR A 46 -20.42 -4.10 -2.79
C THR A 46 -20.86 -2.64 -2.85
N GLN A 47 -21.92 -2.25 -2.12
CA GLN A 47 -22.31 -0.85 -2.00
C GLN A 47 -21.34 -0.05 -1.11
N LEU A 48 -20.56 -0.73 -0.26
CA LEU A 48 -19.58 -0.08 0.61
C LEU A 48 -18.25 0.18 -0.10
N VAL A 49 -17.83 -0.74 -0.96
CA VAL A 49 -16.60 -0.58 -1.74
C VAL A 49 -16.82 -1.16 -3.13
N ASP A 50 -16.57 -0.34 -4.14
CA ASP A 50 -16.66 -0.72 -5.54
C ASP A 50 -15.34 -1.32 -6.02
N ILE A 51 -15.33 -2.64 -6.21
CA ILE A 51 -14.14 -3.38 -6.67
C ILE A 51 -13.86 -3.20 -8.18
N SER A 52 -14.77 -2.56 -8.91
CA SER A 52 -14.60 -2.22 -10.33
C SER A 52 -14.01 -0.81 -10.54
N ALA A 53 -13.78 -0.06 -9.46
CA ALA A 53 -13.24 1.28 -9.48
C ALA A 53 -11.85 1.36 -8.84
N ILE A 54 -11.16 2.47 -9.07
CA ILE A 54 -10.02 2.88 -8.23
C ILE A 54 -10.49 3.90 -7.19
N TYR A 55 -9.75 4.01 -6.10
CA TYR A 55 -9.95 5.03 -5.08
C TYR A 55 -8.73 5.94 -5.04
N LEU A 56 -8.90 7.19 -5.44
CA LEU A 56 -7.83 8.13 -5.72
C LEU A 56 -7.62 9.09 -4.55
N GLU A 57 -6.37 9.24 -4.14
CA GLU A 57 -5.86 10.30 -3.30
C GLU A 57 -5.12 11.30 -4.20
N THR A 58 -5.41 12.59 -4.03
CA THR A 58 -4.73 13.67 -4.76
C THR A 58 -4.21 14.70 -3.77
N TRP A 59 -2.96 15.11 -3.91
CA TRP A 59 -2.42 16.24 -3.17
C TRP A 59 -1.47 17.05 -4.04
N ASN A 60 -1.38 18.34 -3.77
CA ASN A 60 -0.36 19.18 -4.37
C ASN A 60 0.93 18.99 -3.57
N VAL A 61 2.03 18.61 -4.24
CA VAL A 61 3.35 18.65 -3.62
C VAL A 61 3.90 20.04 -3.86
N ASP A 62 4.04 20.84 -2.80
CA ASP A 62 4.81 22.08 -2.86
C ASP A 62 6.30 21.71 -3.00
N THR A 63 6.78 21.62 -4.25
CA THR A 63 8.18 21.24 -4.55
C THR A 63 9.16 22.41 -4.55
N GLY A 64 8.76 23.63 -4.17
CA GLY A 64 9.65 24.78 -4.16
C GLY A 64 8.94 26.12 -4.00
N PRO A 65 9.65 27.25 -4.22
CA PRO A 65 9.08 28.58 -4.06
C PRO A 65 7.93 28.81 -5.07
N LYS A 66 6.69 28.64 -4.57
CA LYS A 66 5.35 29.13 -4.95
C LYS A 66 4.96 29.56 -6.38
N GLU A 67 5.83 29.58 -7.39
CA GLU A 67 5.53 30.18 -8.71
C GLU A 67 5.79 29.26 -9.91
N ILE A 68 6.05 27.98 -9.72
CA ILE A 68 6.16 27.02 -10.83
C ILE A 68 5.24 25.85 -10.50
N TYR A 69 4.07 25.85 -11.16
CA TYR A 69 3.03 24.81 -11.20
C TYR A 69 3.29 23.58 -10.31
N SER A 70 2.59 23.48 -9.18
CA SER A 70 2.53 22.24 -8.41
C SER A 70 1.65 21.25 -9.18
N ASP A 71 2.26 20.38 -9.98
CA ASP A 71 1.50 19.28 -10.58
C ASP A 71 0.94 18.38 -9.47
N PRO A 72 -0.35 18.03 -9.53
CA PRO A 72 -0.96 17.17 -8.52
C PRO A 72 -0.28 15.80 -8.53
N SER A 73 0.02 15.29 -7.33
CA SER A 73 0.44 13.93 -7.13
C SER A 73 -0.75 13.02 -6.88
N TYR A 74 -0.69 11.82 -7.45
CA TYR A 74 -1.76 10.85 -7.44
C TYR A 74 -1.30 9.54 -6.81
N VAL A 75 -2.10 9.02 -5.88
CA VAL A 75 -1.99 7.62 -5.42
C VAL A 75 -3.36 7.00 -5.54
N PHE A 76 -3.42 5.77 -6.03
CA PHE A 76 -4.69 5.05 -6.10
C PHE A 76 -4.64 3.75 -5.31
N PHE A 77 -5.83 3.37 -4.86
CA PHE A 77 -6.11 2.10 -4.22
C PHE A 77 -7.03 1.28 -5.11
N ARG A 78 -6.81 -0.03 -5.14
CA ARG A 78 -7.77 -1.00 -5.69
C ARG A 78 -8.15 -1.98 -4.60
N PHE A 79 -9.45 -2.24 -4.48
CA PHE A 79 -10.02 -3.20 -3.56
C PHE A 79 -10.47 -4.43 -4.32
N PHE A 80 -10.32 -5.60 -3.69
CA PHE A 80 -10.67 -6.88 -4.28
C PHE A 80 -11.67 -7.60 -3.39
N GLU A 81 -12.50 -8.45 -3.99
CA GLU A 81 -13.57 -9.17 -3.28
C GLU A 81 -13.06 -10.01 -2.11
N ASN A 82 -11.86 -10.58 -2.23
CA ASN A 82 -11.21 -11.42 -1.22
C ASN A 82 -10.49 -10.65 -0.09
N GLY A 83 -10.90 -9.40 0.16
CA GLY A 83 -10.35 -8.62 1.27
C GLY A 83 -8.92 -8.16 1.06
N ARG A 84 -8.39 -8.27 -0.16
CA ARG A 84 -7.06 -7.77 -0.52
C ARG A 84 -7.14 -6.35 -1.06
N ILE A 85 -6.04 -5.62 -0.93
CA ILE A 85 -5.89 -4.29 -1.52
C ILE A 85 -4.57 -4.14 -2.24
N TYR A 86 -4.58 -3.28 -3.24
CA TYR A 86 -3.39 -2.72 -3.86
C TYR A 86 -3.33 -1.23 -3.55
N HIS A 87 -2.14 -0.76 -3.22
CA HIS A 87 -1.80 0.63 -2.96
C HIS A 87 -0.68 1.03 -3.90
N SER A 88 -0.93 1.96 -4.81
CA SER A 88 0.09 2.35 -5.77
C SER A 88 1.21 3.17 -5.13
N ASN A 89 2.31 3.31 -5.85
CA ASN A 89 3.25 4.39 -5.65
C ASN A 89 2.63 5.72 -6.13
N VAL A 90 3.34 6.82 -5.87
CA VAL A 90 2.96 8.16 -6.32
C VAL A 90 3.18 8.28 -7.83
N PHE A 91 2.19 8.85 -8.53
CA PHE A 91 2.28 9.31 -9.91
C PHE A 91 2.22 10.85 -9.94
N ASP A 92 2.89 11.45 -10.91
CA ASP A 92 2.85 12.89 -11.23
C ASP A 92 1.74 13.25 -12.23
N HIS A 93 0.97 12.26 -12.67
CA HIS A 93 -0.15 12.40 -13.57
C HIS A 93 -1.29 11.46 -13.16
N PHE A 94 -2.49 11.71 -13.68
CA PHE A 94 -3.62 10.83 -13.43
C PHE A 94 -3.32 9.43 -14.00
N PRO A 95 -3.42 8.35 -13.20
CA PRO A 95 -2.94 7.03 -13.60
C PRO A 95 -3.71 6.51 -14.82
N THR A 96 -2.99 6.07 -15.84
CA THR A 96 -3.58 5.48 -17.05
C THR A 96 -4.23 4.13 -16.77
N VAL A 97 -5.13 3.67 -17.66
CA VAL A 97 -5.75 2.32 -17.57
C VAL A 97 -4.72 1.20 -17.42
N LYS A 98 -3.60 1.33 -18.14
CA LYS A 98 -2.51 0.35 -18.09
C LYS A 98 -1.89 0.32 -16.70
N GLU A 99 -1.61 1.48 -16.10
CA GLU A 99 -1.02 1.58 -14.76
C GLU A 99 -1.98 1.15 -13.67
N GLN A 100 -3.28 1.45 -13.82
CA GLN A 100 -4.32 0.97 -12.92
C GLN A 100 -4.40 -0.57 -12.90
N ASN A 101 -4.00 -1.23 -13.98
CA ASN A 101 -3.90 -2.68 -14.12
C ASN A 101 -2.49 -3.24 -13.90
N ASP A 102 -1.50 -2.40 -13.63
CA ASP A 102 -0.11 -2.80 -13.43
C ASP A 102 0.27 -2.77 -11.95
N PHE A 103 0.43 -3.94 -11.34
CA PHE A 103 0.75 -4.07 -9.92
C PHE A 103 2.24 -4.06 -9.60
N LYS A 104 3.09 -3.74 -10.57
CA LYS A 104 4.55 -3.65 -10.40
C LYS A 104 4.98 -2.44 -9.58
N MET A 105 4.18 -1.38 -9.57
CA MET A 105 4.56 -0.08 -8.98
C MET A 105 3.79 0.20 -7.68
N GLY A 106 3.78 -0.73 -6.74
CA GLY A 106 3.07 -0.51 -5.48
C GLY A 106 3.20 -1.63 -4.46
N MET A 107 2.33 -1.52 -3.45
CA MET A 107 2.29 -2.37 -2.28
C MET A 107 0.98 -3.12 -2.22
N ILE A 108 1.05 -4.35 -1.72
CA ILE A 108 -0.13 -5.15 -1.45
C ILE A 108 -0.47 -5.11 0.03
N GLY A 109 -1.72 -5.39 0.31
CA GLY A 109 -2.24 -5.44 1.65
C GLY A 109 -3.59 -6.11 1.71
N TYR A 110 -4.25 -5.86 2.83
CA TYR A 110 -5.56 -6.38 3.14
C TYR A 110 -6.45 -5.27 3.66
N TYR A 111 -7.76 -5.46 3.54
CA TYR A 111 -8.75 -4.62 4.17
C TYR A 111 -9.86 -5.45 4.79
N LYS A 112 -10.61 -4.79 5.65
CA LYS A 112 -11.88 -5.30 6.18
C LYS A 112 -12.84 -4.15 6.39
N ILE A 113 -14.12 -4.42 6.27
CA ILE A 113 -15.18 -3.50 6.66
C ILE A 113 -15.97 -4.12 7.80
N LYS A 114 -16.24 -3.34 8.84
CA LYS A 114 -17.00 -3.73 10.02
C LYS A 114 -17.98 -2.64 10.42
N ASP A 115 -18.95 -2.98 11.26
CA ASP A 115 -19.91 -2.04 11.85
C ASP A 115 -20.59 -1.16 10.78
N GLY A 116 -20.99 -1.78 9.66
CA GLY A 116 -21.66 -1.12 8.55
C GLY A 116 -20.75 -0.35 7.59
N ASN A 117 -19.80 0.46 8.08
CA ASN A 117 -18.99 1.32 7.20
C ASN A 117 -17.56 1.60 7.68
N LYS A 118 -17.12 0.99 8.78
CA LYS A 118 -15.76 1.19 9.30
C LYS A 118 -14.78 0.33 8.54
N ILE A 119 -13.92 0.96 7.76
CA ILE A 119 -12.88 0.29 6.98
C ILE A 119 -11.54 0.32 7.72
N THR A 120 -10.82 -0.79 7.71
CA THR A 120 -9.43 -0.87 8.14
C THR A 120 -8.61 -1.46 7.01
N THR A 121 -7.49 -0.81 6.67
CA THR A 121 -6.50 -1.32 5.73
C THR A 121 -5.22 -1.71 6.45
N GLU A 122 -4.45 -2.61 5.87
CA GLU A 122 -3.11 -2.98 6.31
C GLU A 122 -2.23 -3.24 5.09
N VAL A 123 -1.23 -2.39 4.87
CA VAL A 123 -0.32 -2.44 3.71
C VAL A 123 1.10 -2.60 4.16
N PHE A 124 1.87 -3.40 3.44
CA PHE A 124 3.30 -3.53 3.69
C PHE A 124 4.09 -2.40 3.03
N PHE A 125 4.82 -1.62 3.81
CA PHE A 125 5.74 -0.59 3.33
C PHE A 125 7.19 -1.07 3.49
N PRO A 126 8.01 -1.06 2.43
CA PRO A 126 9.38 -1.57 2.49
C PRO A 126 10.38 -0.62 3.19
N ILE A 127 9.91 0.53 3.67
CA ILE A 127 10.73 1.53 4.39
C ILE A 127 11.13 0.98 5.77
N ASN A 128 12.30 1.39 6.29
CA ASN A 128 12.79 1.06 7.64
C ASN A 128 12.75 -0.44 7.97
N SER A 129 13.33 -1.26 7.07
CA SER A 129 13.41 -2.72 7.21
C SER A 129 12.05 -3.44 7.17
N GLY A 130 11.03 -2.83 6.56
CA GLY A 130 9.71 -3.41 6.39
C GLY A 130 8.78 -3.12 7.57
N GLN A 131 7.71 -2.40 7.30
CA GLN A 131 6.70 -1.99 8.28
C GLN A 131 5.30 -2.25 7.73
N TYR A 132 4.33 -2.46 8.63
CA TYR A 132 2.93 -2.57 8.25
C TYR A 132 2.22 -1.28 8.63
N LEU A 133 1.65 -0.63 7.62
CA LEU A 133 0.82 0.55 7.80
C LEU A 133 -0.63 0.10 7.94
N MET A 134 -1.22 0.38 9.10
CA MET A 134 -2.66 0.25 9.30
C MET A 134 -3.33 1.61 9.21
N GLU A 135 -4.37 1.74 8.40
CA GLU A 135 -5.22 2.94 8.37
C GLU A 135 -6.65 2.58 8.77
N TYR A 136 -7.30 3.49 9.48
CA TYR A 136 -8.65 3.34 10.01
C TYR A 136 -9.50 4.47 9.49
N GLY A 137 -10.63 4.13 8.89
CA GLY A 137 -11.50 5.09 8.26
C GLY A 137 -12.95 4.67 8.21
N ILE A 138 -13.72 5.50 7.51
CA ILE A 138 -15.16 5.35 7.32
C ILE A 138 -15.48 5.48 5.83
N VAL A 139 -16.23 4.52 5.30
CA VAL A 139 -16.85 4.62 3.97
C VAL A 139 -18.03 5.59 4.05
N LYS A 140 -18.05 6.59 3.15
CA LYS A 140 -19.12 7.58 3.05
C LYS A 140 -19.46 7.86 1.58
N GLY A 141 -20.48 7.18 1.09
CA GLY A 141 -20.85 7.21 -0.33
C GLY A 141 -19.64 6.82 -1.19
N ASP A 142 -19.31 7.69 -2.13
CA ASP A 142 -18.21 7.49 -3.08
C ASP A 142 -16.83 7.84 -2.53
N SER A 143 -16.68 7.93 -1.21
CA SER A 143 -15.43 8.32 -0.58
C SER A 143 -15.07 7.45 0.63
N ILE A 144 -13.78 7.36 0.91
CA ILE A 144 -13.25 6.74 2.13
C ILE A 144 -12.47 7.80 2.91
N LEU A 145 -12.85 8.00 4.17
CA LEU A 145 -12.25 8.98 5.06
C LEU A 145 -11.40 8.28 6.11
N PHE A 146 -10.07 8.30 5.94
CA PHE A 146 -9.13 7.82 6.92
C PHE A 146 -8.80 8.92 7.92
N HIS A 147 -8.99 8.63 9.20
CA HIS A 147 -8.83 9.59 10.29
C HIS A 147 -7.73 9.18 11.29
N LYS A 148 -7.18 7.98 11.14
CA LYS A 148 -6.13 7.45 11.99
C LYS A 148 -5.24 6.50 11.21
N ARG A 149 -3.92 6.61 11.39
CA ARG A 149 -2.96 5.60 10.95
C ARG A 149 -2.11 5.10 12.11
N LYS A 150 -1.66 3.86 11.99
CA LYS A 150 -0.70 3.23 12.90
C LYS A 150 0.38 2.56 12.09
N MET A 151 1.64 2.89 12.35
CA MET A 151 2.77 2.11 11.85
C MET A 151 3.10 1.04 12.87
N ASP A 152 3.15 -0.21 12.41
CA ASP A 152 3.55 -1.35 13.20
C ASP A 152 4.92 -1.83 12.72
N ASN A 153 5.91 -1.73 13.60
CA ASN A 153 7.21 -2.38 13.44
C ASN A 153 7.54 -3.17 14.72
N SER A 154 8.54 -4.04 14.66
CA SER A 154 8.85 -4.95 15.77
C SER A 154 9.36 -4.28 17.05
N TRP A 155 9.63 -2.96 17.04
CA TRP A 155 10.31 -2.26 18.13
C TRP A 155 9.61 -0.97 18.59
N TYR A 156 8.68 -0.43 17.80
CA TYR A 156 7.99 0.82 18.07
C TYR A 156 6.69 0.88 17.27
N SER A 157 5.58 1.28 17.91
CA SER A 157 4.33 1.55 17.22
C SER A 157 3.92 3.00 17.44
N SER A 158 3.83 3.78 16.36
CA SER A 158 3.32 5.15 16.40
C SER A 158 1.88 5.18 15.89
N THR A 159 1.04 5.96 16.56
CA THR A 159 -0.32 6.26 16.10
C THR A 159 -0.40 7.73 15.78
N GLN A 160 -0.99 8.07 14.64
CA GLN A 160 -1.16 9.43 14.16
C GLN A 160 -2.62 9.67 13.79
N LYS A 161 -3.13 10.86 14.12
CA LYS A 161 -4.34 11.39 13.52
C LYS A 161 -3.98 11.91 12.13
N ILE A 162 -4.82 11.59 11.15
CA ILE A 162 -4.66 12.03 9.77
C ILE A 162 -6.02 12.53 9.27
N ASP A 163 -6.01 13.27 8.17
CA ASP A 163 -7.21 13.59 7.40
C ASP A 163 -6.90 13.24 5.94
N LYS A 164 -7.16 11.98 5.60
CA LYS A 164 -6.92 11.43 4.27
C LYS A 164 -8.24 11.02 3.66
N ARG A 165 -8.49 11.49 2.44
CA ARG A 165 -9.72 11.21 1.71
C ARG A 165 -9.38 10.56 0.38
N LEU A 166 -10.00 9.42 0.14
CA LEU A 166 -10.00 8.78 -1.16
C LEU A 166 -11.34 9.00 -1.84
N TYR A 167 -11.31 9.29 -3.14
CA TYR A 167 -12.51 9.41 -3.97
C TYR A 167 -12.59 8.24 -4.93
N ARG A 168 -13.76 7.61 -5.03
CA ARG A 168 -14.03 6.60 -6.04
C ARG A 168 -13.96 7.25 -7.42
N VAL A 169 -13.16 6.67 -8.29
CA VAL A 169 -13.08 7.05 -9.70
C VAL A 169 -13.36 5.80 -10.53
N GLN A 170 -14.46 5.87 -11.28
CA GLN A 170 -14.91 4.83 -12.18
C GLN A 170 -15.06 5.46 -13.56
N ASP A 171 -14.28 5.00 -14.53
CA ASP A 171 -14.53 5.30 -15.94
C ASP A 171 -15.16 4.04 -16.53
N GLU A 172 -16.40 4.14 -17.00
CA GLU A 172 -17.16 3.02 -17.55
C GLU A 172 -16.49 2.37 -18.77
N ARG A 173 -15.54 3.07 -19.41
CA ARG A 173 -14.75 2.56 -20.54
C ARG A 173 -13.49 1.82 -20.08
N VAL A 174 -13.20 1.83 -18.79
CA VAL A 174 -11.98 1.28 -18.20
C VAL A 174 -12.30 -0.02 -17.49
N HIS A 175 -11.96 -1.14 -18.13
CA HIS A 175 -12.06 -2.44 -17.50
C HIS A 175 -10.85 -2.68 -16.60
N LEU A 176 -11.09 -2.79 -15.28
CA LEU A 176 -10.10 -3.26 -14.32
C LEU A 176 -10.13 -4.79 -14.30
N TYR A 177 -9.20 -5.43 -15.01
CA TYR A 177 -9.19 -6.88 -15.22
C TYR A 177 -8.04 -7.57 -14.48
N ALA A 178 -6.94 -6.86 -14.21
CA ALA A 178 -5.76 -7.47 -13.66
C ALA A 178 -5.99 -7.89 -12.20
N GLN A 179 -5.44 -9.04 -11.83
CA GLN A 179 -5.33 -9.52 -10.45
C GLN A 179 -3.84 -9.59 -10.07
N PRO A 180 -3.43 -9.04 -8.92
CA PRO A 180 -2.04 -9.14 -8.47
C PRO A 180 -1.64 -10.60 -8.29
N ASN A 181 -0.38 -10.94 -8.57
CA ASN A 181 0.20 -12.15 -8.02
C ASN A 181 0.45 -11.91 -6.53
N TRP A 182 -0.40 -12.53 -5.72
CA TRP A 182 -0.45 -12.32 -4.27
C TRP A 182 0.72 -12.97 -3.55
#